data_AF-A0A355R447-F1
#
_entry.id   AF-A0A355R447-F1
#
_cell.length_a   1.000
_cell.length_b   1.000
_cell.length_c   1.000
_cell.angle_alpha   90.00
_cell.angle_beta   90.00
_cell.angle_gamma   90.00
#
_symmetry.space_group_name_H-M   'P 1'
#
loop_
_entity.id
_entity.type
_entity.pdbx_description
1 polymer ?
#
loop_
_entity_poly.entity_id
_entity_poly.type
_entity_poly.pdbx_seq_one_letter_code
_entity_poly.pdbx_strand_id
1 'polypeptide(L)' 'MHNRIEWAKHAPQAYQAMVGLEQALANSGLEHSLLELIRLRASQINGCAYCVNLHANDARKAGETEARLQTLCVWQDTS' A
#
# COMPACT_ATOMS: atom_id res chain seq x y z
N MET A 1 12.54 0.72 11.34
CA MET A 1 12.77 -0.44 10.45
C MET A 1 14.20 -0.37 9.93
N HIS A 2 14.98 -1.44 10.06
CA HIS A 2 16.36 -1.49 9.58
C HIS A 2 16.40 -2.21 8.23
N ASN A 3 16.84 -1.51 7.18
CA ASN A 3 16.95 -2.09 5.85
C ASN A 3 18.25 -2.89 5.76
N ARG A 4 18.15 -4.18 5.38
CA ARG A 4 19.33 -5.03 5.14
C ARG A 4 20.13 -4.61 3.91
N ILE A 5 19.44 -4.07 2.89
CA ILE A 5 20.02 -3.64 1.61
C ILE A 5 19.21 -2.43 1.11
N GLU A 6 19.90 -1.40 0.62
CA GLU A 6 19.29 -0.27 -0.09
C GLU A 6 19.07 -0.63 -1.57
N TRP A 7 18.16 -1.58 -1.85
CA TRP A 7 18.02 -2.22 -3.15
C TRP A 7 17.85 -1.25 -4.32
N ALA A 8 17.14 -0.12 -4.11
CA ALA A 8 16.94 0.90 -5.14
C ALA A 8 18.26 1.55 -5.60
N LYS A 9 19.27 1.66 -4.73
CA LYS A 9 20.61 2.15 -5.10
C LYS A 9 21.38 1.14 -5.94
N HIS A 10 21.22 -0.15 -5.64
CA HIS A 10 21.93 -1.23 -6.33
C HIS A 10 21.26 -1.64 -7.65
N ALA A 11 19.94 -1.47 -7.77
CA ALA A 11 19.16 -1.83 -8.94
C ALA A 11 18.19 -0.69 -9.34
N PRO A 12 18.72 0.47 -9.81
CA PRO A 12 17.90 1.65 -10.12
C PRO A 12 16.86 1.40 -11.21
N GLN A 13 17.16 0.54 -12.19
CA GLN A 13 16.22 0.17 -13.26
C GLN A 13 15.04 -0.64 -12.72
N ALA A 14 15.28 -1.54 -11.74
CA ALA A 14 14.19 -2.28 -11.09
C ALA A 14 13.29 -1.33 -10.28
N TYR A 15 13.88 -0.35 -9.59
CA TYR A 15 13.11 0.67 -8.89
C TYR A 15 12.26 1.50 -9.87
N GLN A 16 12.82 1.92 -11.00
CA GLN A 16 12.09 2.65 -12.03
C GLN A 16 10.92 1.83 -12.59
N ALA A 17 11.11 0.54 -12.83
CA ALA A 17 10.03 -0.34 -13.29
C ALA A 17 8.89 -0.44 -12.26
N MET A 18 9.22 -0.56 -10.97
CA MET A 18 8.22 -0.55 -9.89
C MET A 18 7.44 0.76 -9.82
N VAL A 19 8.11 1.91 -9.97
CA VAL A 19 7.45 3.21 -10.06
C VAL A 19 6.53 3.29 -11.29
N GLY A 20 6.92 2.68 -12.41
CA GLY A 20 6.08 2.58 -13.61
C GLY A 20 4.75 1.86 -13.36
N LEU A 21 4.75 0.78 -12.57
CA LEU A 21 3.52 0.08 -12.17
C LEU A 21 2.60 1.00 -11.35
N GLU A 22 3.15 1.75 -10.40
CA GLU A 22 2.38 2.69 -9.58
C GLU A 22 1.77 3.82 -10.43
N GLN A 23 2.51 4.36 -11.40
CA GLN A 23 2.01 5.36 -12.34
C GLN A 23 0.88 4.82 -13.22
N ALA A 24 0.99 3.57 -13.68
CA ALA A 24 -0.08 2.94 -14.46
C ALA A 24 -1.37 2.79 -13.64
N LEU A 25 -1.26 2.36 -12.37
CA LEU A 25 -2.40 2.24 -11.46
C LEU A 25 -3.02 3.60 -11.12
N ALA A 26 -2.21 4.64 -10.91
CA ALA A 26 -2.70 6.00 -10.68
C ALA A 26 -3.56 6.53 -11.83
N ASN A 27 -3.30 6.06 -13.06
CA ASN A 27 -4.04 6.44 -14.28
C ASN A 27 -5.12 5.43 -14.69
N SER A 28 -5.40 4.41 -13.86
CA SER A 28 -6.32 3.32 -14.21
C SER A 28 -7.80 3.69 -14.13
N GLY A 29 -8.14 4.84 -13.55
CA GLY A 29 -9.52 5.23 -13.25
C GLY A 29 -10.09 4.59 -11.98
N LEU A 30 -9.33 3.73 -11.30
CA LEU A 30 -9.70 3.23 -9.98
C LEU A 30 -9.59 4.33 -8.92
N GLU A 31 -10.50 4.32 -7.96
CA GLU A 31 -10.49 5.26 -6.85
C GLU A 31 -9.21 5.11 -6.01
N HIS A 32 -8.61 6.23 -5.62
CA HIS A 32 -7.39 6.24 -4.82
C HIS A 32 -7.58 5.53 -3.46
N SER A 33 -8.70 5.74 -2.77
CA SER A 33 -9.04 5.03 -1.52
C SER A 33 -9.04 3.51 -1.73
N LEU A 34 -9.67 3.03 -2.80
CA LEU A 34 -9.70 1.60 -3.12
C LEU A 34 -8.28 1.04 -3.33
N LEU A 35 -7.43 1.75 -4.06
CA LEU A 35 -6.05 1.33 -4.28
C LEU A 35 -5.27 1.21 -2.97
N GLU A 36 -5.40 2.17 -2.04
CA GLU A 36 -4.73 2.09 -0.74
C GLU A 36 -5.25 0.94 0.13
N LEU A 37 -6.56 0.66 0.12
CA LEU A 37 -7.12 -0.49 0.84
C LEU A 37 -6.62 -1.82 0.29
N ILE A 38 -6.51 -1.96 -1.05
CA ILE A 38 -5.93 -3.14 -1.69
C ILE A 38 -4.47 -3.33 -1.24
N ARG A 39 -3.65 -2.27 -1.33
CA ARG A 39 -2.24 -2.34 -0.95
C ARG A 39 -2.07 -2.65 0.55
N LEU A 40 -2.88 -2.03 1.41
CA LEU A 40 -2.87 -2.27 2.85
C LEU A 40 -3.25 -3.73 3.17
N ARG A 41 -4.34 -4.26 2.60
CA ARG A 41 -4.78 -5.63 2.86
C ARG A 41 -3.77 -6.65 2.36
N ALA A 42 -3.23 -6.48 1.15
CA ALA A 42 -2.16 -7.32 0.62
C ALA A 42 -0.92 -7.30 1.53
N SER A 43 -0.55 -6.12 2.06
CA SER A 43 0.58 -5.96 2.97
C SER A 43 0.38 -6.67 4.31
N GLN A 44 -0.84 -6.62 4.86
CA GLN A 44 -1.21 -7.36 6.07
C GLN A 44 -1.11 -8.87 5.87
N ILE A 45 -1.62 -9.40 4.74
CA ILE A 45 -1.52 -10.83 4.40
C ILE A 45 -0.06 -11.26 4.28
N ASN A 46 0.76 -10.44 3.63
CA ASN A 46 2.18 -10.74 3.37
C ASN A 46 3.12 -10.42 4.55
N GLY A 47 2.61 -9.87 5.65
CA GLY A 47 3.42 -9.52 6.83
C GLY A 47 4.45 -8.42 6.58
N CYS A 48 4.25 -7.55 5.60
CA CYS A 48 5.20 -6.47 5.30
C CYS A 48 4.92 -5.23 6.17
N ALA A 49 5.56 -5.15 7.33
CA ALA A 49 5.36 -4.04 8.28
C ALA A 49 5.64 -2.65 7.68
N TYR A 50 6.60 -2.55 6.75
CA TYR A 50 6.88 -1.30 6.03
C TYR A 50 5.68 -0.85 5.20
N CYS A 51 5.15 -1.74 4.36
CA CYS A 51 4.02 -1.43 3.50
C CYS A 51 2.72 -1.25 4.31
N VAL A 52 2.52 -1.99 5.40
CA VAL A 52 1.38 -1.77 6.31
C VAL A 52 1.40 -0.35 6.86
N ASN A 53 2.55 0.12 7.37
CA ASN A 53 2.65 1.49 7.88
C ASN A 53 2.48 2.53 6.78
N LEU A 54 3.06 2.30 5.59
CA LEU A 54 2.95 3.22 4.46
C LEU A 54 1.50 3.39 4.02
N HIS A 55 0.84 2.30 3.64
CA HIS A 55 -0.50 2.34 3.04
C HIS A 55 -1.60 2.67 4.06
N ALA A 56 -1.44 2.32 5.34
CA ALA A 56 -2.37 2.80 6.37
C ALA A 56 -2.30 4.32 6.54
N ASN A 57 -1.11 4.91 6.49
CA ASN A 57 -0.94 6.36 6.61
C ASN A 57 -1.40 7.10 5.36
N ASP A 58 -1.12 6.56 4.16
CA ASP A 58 -1.56 7.18 2.92
C ASP A 58 -3.08 7.07 2.73
N ALA A 59 -3.70 5.94 3.08
CA ALA A 59 -5.15 5.83 3.16
C ALA A 59 -5.76 6.88 4.10
N ARG A 60 -5.18 7.07 5.30
CA ARG A 60 -5.63 8.09 6.26
C ARG A 60 -5.51 9.50 5.69
N LYS A 61 -4.41 9.83 5.00
CA LYS A 61 -4.25 11.13 4.32
C LYS A 61 -5.27 11.32 3.20
N ALA A 62 -5.67 10.24 2.54
CA ALA A 62 -6.70 10.23 1.50
C ALA A 62 -8.14 10.30 2.07
N GLY A 63 -8.32 10.39 3.39
CA GLY A 63 -9.62 10.55 4.04
C GLY A 63 -10.30 9.23 4.42
N GLU A 64 -9.58 8.11 4.38
CA GLU A 64 -10.11 6.84 4.86
C GLU A 64 -10.41 6.89 6.36
N THR A 65 -11.45 6.17 6.79
CA THR A 65 -11.87 6.20 8.20
C THR A 65 -11.09 5.20 9.06
N GLU A 66 -10.82 5.56 10.31
CA GLU A 66 -10.23 4.61 11.28
C GLU A 66 -11.06 3.33 11.42
N ALA A 67 -12.39 3.46 11.36
CA ALA A 67 -13.30 2.32 11.41
C ALA A 67 -13.02 1.31 10.28
N ARG A 68 -12.86 1.77 9.03
CA ARG A 68 -12.51 0.90 7.90
C ARG A 68 -11.06 0.41 7.98
N LEU A 69 -10.11 1.23 8.41
CA LEU A 69 -8.71 0.83 8.51
C LEU A 69 -8.49 -0.28 9.54
N GLN A 70 -9.11 -0.17 10.73
CA GLN A 70 -8.93 -1.16 11.80
C GLN A 70 -9.64 -2.49 11.51
N THR A 71 -10.74 -2.46 10.74
CA THR A 71 -11.51 -3.67 10.41
C THR A 71 -11.13 -4.28 9.06
N LEU A 72 -10.29 -3.63 8.26
CA LEU A 72 -9.88 -4.14 6.95
C LEU A 72 -9.29 -5.55 6.99
N CYS A 73 -8.60 -5.92 8.08
CA CYS A 73 -8.04 -7.26 8.23
C CYS A 73 -9.12 -8.37 8.34
N VAL A 74 -10.35 -7.99 8.67
CA VAL A 74 -11.55 -8.83 8.85
C VAL A 74 -12.74 -8.33 8.01
N TRP A 75 -12.47 -7.67 6.89
CA TRP A 75 -13.47 -6.94 6.08
C TRP A 75 -14.67 -7.78 5.59
N GLN A 76 -14.54 -9.10 5.52
CA GLN A 76 -15.65 -9.96 5.11
C GLN A 76 -16.81 -9.98 6.11
N ASP A 77 -16.54 -9.70 7.39
CA ASP A 77 -17.54 -9.68 8.47
C ASP A 77 -17.94 -8.24 8.86
N THR A 78 -17.50 -7.24 8.10
CA THR A 78 -17.85 -5.83 8.32
C THR A 78 -19.07 -5.46 7.49
N SER A 79 -20.12 -4.99 8.14
CA SER A 79 -21.36 -4.48 7.54
C SER A 79 -21.32 -2.98 7.31
#